data_AF-A0A932YSQ7-F1
#
_entry.id   AF-A0A932YSQ7-F1
#
_cell.length_a   1.000
_cell.length_b   1.000
_cell.length_c   1.000
_cell.angle_alpha   90.00
_cell.angle_beta   90.00
_cell.angle_gamma   90.00
#
_symmetry.space_group_name_H-M   'P 1'
#
loop_
_entity.id
_entity.type
_entity.pdbx_description
1 polymer ?
#
loop_
_entity_poly.entity_id
_entity_poly.type
_entity_poly.pdbx_seq_one_letter_code
_entity_poly.pdbx_strand_id
1 'polypeptide(L)'
;MSTSTIEAVTRFPTEQHVREVCKLGQGEKSCRYLAMGGRGGWTCLRAKQKEYLDGRVANGQLQAKGDNCEGVLGELLKNKASLVGKRVRYQEQMPTLEVAGVLRDLRVEGDMLHIIADWEGETMGQGCTINIDYLNLDITPASITMSISGLGSFAGITTIFLDQIRSR
;
A
#
# COMPACT_ATOMS: atom_id res chain seq x y z
N MET A 1 -15.03 -28.07 -13.62
CA MET A 1 -14.80 -27.66 -12.22
C MET A 1 -13.51 -26.87 -12.17
N SER A 2 -13.58 -25.55 -12.04
CA SER A 2 -12.43 -24.70 -11.80
C SER A 2 -12.90 -23.53 -10.93
N THR A 3 -13.11 -23.81 -9.65
CA THR A 3 -13.24 -22.80 -8.61
C THR A 3 -11.90 -22.10 -8.49
N SER A 4 -11.72 -20.94 -9.13
CA SER A 4 -10.58 -20.08 -8.84
C SER A 4 -10.81 -19.50 -7.44
N THR A 5 -10.20 -20.12 -6.45
CA THR A 5 -10.17 -19.66 -5.07
C THR A 5 -9.43 -18.32 -5.03
N ILE A 6 -10.17 -17.20 -5.11
CA ILE A 6 -9.66 -15.94 -4.58
C ILE A 6 -9.77 -16.10 -3.06
N GLU A 7 -8.77 -16.72 -2.45
CA GLU A 7 -8.60 -16.62 -1.01
C GLU A 7 -8.53 -15.13 -0.66
N ALA A 8 -9.37 -14.74 0.29
CA ALA A 8 -9.53 -13.38 0.71
C ALA A 8 -8.17 -12.77 1.07
N VAL A 9 -7.65 -11.89 0.21
CA VAL A 9 -6.59 -10.97 0.61
C VAL A 9 -7.21 -10.15 1.75
N THR A 10 -6.75 -10.39 2.97
CA THR A 10 -7.35 -9.85 4.21
C THR A 10 -6.41 -8.91 4.95
N ARG A 11 -5.13 -8.85 4.54
CA ARG A 11 -4.07 -7.91 4.94
C ARG A 11 -2.79 -8.26 4.21
N PHE A 12 -1.92 -7.29 3.93
CA PHE A 12 -0.57 -7.57 3.42
C PHE A 12 0.51 -6.85 4.23
N PRO A 13 1.63 -7.51 4.58
CA PRO A 13 1.89 -8.95 4.44
C PRO A 13 0.93 -9.83 5.25
N THR A 14 0.53 -10.97 4.67
CA THR A 14 -0.15 -12.02 5.44
C THR A 14 0.87 -12.75 6.32
N GLU A 15 0.40 -13.44 7.37
CA GLU A 15 1.23 -14.36 8.15
C GLU A 15 1.94 -15.40 7.28
N GLN A 16 1.26 -15.90 6.26
CA GLN A 16 1.84 -16.85 5.30
C GLN A 16 2.96 -16.19 4.47
N HIS A 17 2.74 -14.98 3.95
CA HIS A 17 3.77 -14.23 3.23
C HIS A 17 4.99 -13.97 4.13
N VAL A 18 4.77 -13.62 5.40
CA VAL A 18 5.87 -13.41 6.35
C VAL A 18 6.70 -14.66 6.55
N ARG A 19 6.07 -15.83 6.67
CA ARG A 19 6.75 -17.11 6.84
C ARG A 19 7.47 -17.56 5.58
N GLU A 20 6.79 -17.55 4.44
CA GLU A 20 7.27 -18.18 3.20
C GLU A 20 8.19 -17.28 2.38
N VAL A 21 7.82 -16.00 2.26
CA VAL A 21 8.57 -15.02 1.48
C VAL A 21 9.59 -14.31 2.36
N CYS A 22 9.13 -13.77 3.49
CA CYS A 22 10.00 -12.98 4.35
C CYS A 22 10.80 -13.77 5.36
N LYS A 23 10.64 -15.09 5.40
CA LYS A 23 11.52 -16.03 6.11
C LYS A 23 11.96 -15.49 7.47
N LEU A 24 10.99 -15.02 8.26
CA LEU A 24 11.25 -14.29 9.51
C LEU A 24 12.24 -15.07 10.38
N GLY A 25 13.33 -14.41 10.79
CA GLY A 25 14.38 -15.01 11.60
C GLY A 25 15.47 -15.77 10.84
N GLN A 26 15.43 -15.83 9.50
CA GLN A 26 16.43 -16.52 8.68
C GLN A 26 17.57 -15.59 8.18
N GLY A 27 17.99 -14.62 9.01
CA GLY A 27 19.10 -13.72 8.71
C GLY A 27 18.91 -12.96 7.40
N GLU A 28 19.86 -13.10 6.47
CA GLU A 28 19.87 -12.40 5.17
C GLU A 28 18.64 -12.62 4.31
N LYS A 29 17.98 -13.77 4.45
CA LYS A 29 16.75 -14.08 3.73
C LYS A 29 15.54 -13.33 4.29
N SER A 30 15.66 -12.73 5.48
CA SER A 30 14.57 -12.02 6.12
C SER A 30 14.30 -10.68 5.43
N CYS A 31 13.03 -10.31 5.29
CA CYS A 31 12.65 -9.01 4.73
C CYS A 31 13.07 -7.85 5.65
N ARG A 32 13.84 -6.89 5.13
CA ARG A 32 14.38 -5.74 5.87
C ARG A 32 13.35 -4.65 6.14
N TYR A 33 12.30 -4.57 5.33
CA TYR A 33 11.24 -3.58 5.47
C TYR A 33 9.99 -4.13 6.18
N LEU A 34 10.05 -5.34 6.74
CA LEU A 34 8.94 -5.94 7.47
C LEU A 34 8.85 -5.37 8.88
N ALA A 35 7.69 -4.85 9.26
CA ALA A 35 7.42 -4.40 10.63
C ALA A 35 5.99 -4.74 11.07
N MET A 36 5.72 -4.57 12.36
CA MET A 36 4.37 -4.62 12.92
C MET A 36 3.75 -3.23 12.89
N GLY A 37 2.63 -3.08 12.20
CA GLY A 37 1.82 -1.87 12.15
C GLY A 37 0.95 -1.69 13.40
N GLY A 38 0.55 -0.45 13.68
CA GLY A 38 -0.16 -0.06 14.91
C GLY A 38 -1.55 -0.70 15.13
N ARG A 39 -2.11 -1.40 14.13
CA ARG A 39 -3.38 -2.13 14.22
C ARG A 39 -3.20 -3.65 14.29
N GLY A 40 -2.02 -4.12 14.75
CA GLY A 40 -1.76 -5.54 15.01
C GLY A 40 -1.61 -6.41 13.76
N GLY A 41 -0.88 -5.94 12.76
CA GLY A 41 -0.59 -6.70 11.54
C GLY A 41 0.72 -6.29 10.90
N TRP A 42 1.24 -7.11 9.99
CA TRP A 42 2.49 -6.82 9.29
C TRP A 42 2.32 -5.67 8.30
N THR A 43 3.39 -4.89 8.10
CA THR A 43 3.43 -3.78 7.13
C THR A 43 4.78 -3.72 6.43
N CYS A 44 4.79 -3.12 5.25
CA CYS A 44 5.99 -2.69 4.53
C CYS A 44 6.40 -1.28 5.00
N LEU A 45 7.67 -1.07 5.33
CA LEU A 45 8.23 0.23 5.72
C LEU A 45 9.09 0.91 4.63
N ARG A 46 9.22 0.31 3.43
CA ARG A 46 10.20 0.73 2.40
C ARG A 46 10.16 2.23 2.16
N ALA A 47 9.01 2.80 1.80
CA ALA A 47 8.93 4.23 1.42
C ALA A 47 9.52 5.21 2.46
N LYS A 48 9.29 5.02 3.77
CA LYS A 48 9.76 5.94 4.82
C LYS A 48 11.16 5.63 5.35
N GLN A 49 11.53 4.35 5.39
CA GLN A 49 12.72 3.88 6.10
C GLN A 49 13.77 3.28 5.17
N LYS A 50 13.56 3.34 3.85
CA LYS A 50 14.46 2.72 2.87
C LYS A 50 15.90 3.17 3.04
N GLU A 51 16.15 4.48 3.01
CA GLU A 51 17.52 5.00 3.09
C GLU A 51 18.20 4.62 4.42
N TYR A 52 17.47 4.73 5.54
CA TYR A 52 17.95 4.34 6.85
C TYR A 52 18.26 2.84 6.95
N LEU A 53 17.32 1.98 6.53
CA LEU A 53 17.45 0.53 6.62
C LEU A 53 18.49 -0.01 5.62
N ASP A 54 18.55 0.55 4.41
CA ASP A 54 19.57 0.20 3.42
C ASP A 54 20.96 0.64 3.90
N GLY A 55 21.09 1.82 4.52
CA GLY A 55 22.33 2.27 5.16
C GLY A 55 22.78 1.32 6.27
N ARG A 56 21.84 0.82 7.09
CA ARG A 56 22.16 -0.19 8.12
C ARG A 56 22.58 -1.53 7.54
N VAL A 57 21.97 -1.98 6.43
CA VAL A 57 22.42 -3.18 5.72
C VAL A 57 23.83 -2.99 5.18
N ALA A 58 24.10 -1.85 4.52
CA ALA A 58 25.41 -1.52 3.96
C ALA A 58 26.51 -1.47 5.05
N ASN A 59 26.16 -1.00 6.25
CA ASN A 59 27.07 -0.94 7.41
C ASN A 59 27.17 -2.25 8.19
N GLY A 60 26.54 -3.35 7.75
CA GLY A 60 26.53 -4.63 8.46
C GLY A 60 25.75 -4.60 9.80
N GLN A 61 24.94 -3.57 10.03
CA GLN A 61 24.16 -3.36 11.26
C GLN A 61 22.76 -3.98 11.20
N LEU A 62 22.39 -4.57 10.07
CA LEU A 62 21.14 -5.29 9.87
C LEU A 62 21.40 -6.57 9.09
N GLN A 63 21.02 -7.71 9.66
CA GLN A 63 21.16 -9.01 8.99
C GLN A 63 20.06 -9.25 7.96
N ALA A 64 18.86 -8.72 8.16
CA ALA A 64 17.75 -8.84 7.21
C ALA A 64 18.04 -8.05 5.93
N LYS A 65 17.94 -8.68 4.75
CA LYS A 65 18.25 -8.05 3.46
C LYS A 65 17.14 -8.16 2.41
N GLY A 66 16.14 -9.02 2.58
CA GLY A 66 15.04 -9.19 1.62
C GLY A 66 14.12 -7.97 1.51
N ASP A 67 13.29 -7.91 0.48
CA ASP A 67 12.30 -6.85 0.26
C ASP A 67 10.87 -7.43 0.27
N ASN A 68 10.04 -7.09 1.26
CA ASN A 68 8.64 -7.54 1.33
C ASN A 68 7.67 -6.70 0.51
N CYS A 69 8.13 -5.69 -0.18
CA CYS A 69 7.31 -4.66 -0.79
C CYS A 69 7.25 -4.79 -2.32
N GLU A 70 8.29 -5.34 -2.94
CA GLU A 70 8.37 -5.51 -4.41
C GLU A 70 7.25 -6.40 -4.96
N GLY A 71 6.84 -7.44 -4.23
CA GLY A 71 5.80 -8.36 -4.69
C GLY A 71 4.42 -7.69 -4.82
N VAL A 72 4.00 -6.91 -3.82
CA VAL A 72 2.64 -6.35 -3.81
C VAL A 72 2.52 -5.07 -4.59
N LEU A 73 3.53 -4.20 -4.56
CA LEU A 73 3.52 -3.03 -5.43
C LEU A 73 3.56 -3.47 -6.90
N GLY A 74 4.33 -4.53 -7.21
CA GLY A 74 4.35 -5.16 -8.52
C GLY A 74 2.98 -5.68 -8.96
N GLU A 75 2.28 -6.45 -8.11
CA GLU A 75 0.95 -6.96 -8.44
C GLU A 75 -0.12 -5.85 -8.56
N LEU A 76 -0.07 -4.84 -7.69
CA LEU A 76 -0.97 -3.69 -7.76
C LEU A 76 -0.78 -2.91 -9.07
N LEU A 77 0.47 -2.70 -9.49
CA LEU A 77 0.79 -2.04 -10.76
C LEU A 77 0.44 -2.89 -11.98
N LYS A 78 0.68 -4.21 -11.95
CA LYS A 78 0.25 -5.13 -13.02
C LYS A 78 -1.26 -5.07 -13.23
N ASN A 79 -2.02 -4.97 -12.14
CA ASN A 79 -3.48 -4.93 -12.16
C ASN A 79 -4.05 -3.50 -12.18
N LYS A 80 -3.22 -2.47 -12.36
CA LYS A 80 -3.66 -1.06 -12.28
C LYS A 80 -4.82 -0.74 -13.21
N ALA A 81 -4.84 -1.34 -14.40
CA ALA A 81 -5.91 -1.15 -15.38
C ALA A 81 -7.30 -1.54 -14.85
N SER A 82 -7.39 -2.54 -13.96
CA SER A 82 -8.65 -2.92 -13.31
C SER A 82 -9.08 -1.98 -12.18
N LEU A 83 -8.16 -1.14 -11.70
CA LEU A 83 -8.40 -0.16 -10.63
C LEU A 83 -8.82 1.21 -11.19
N VAL A 84 -8.41 1.54 -12.42
CA VAL A 84 -8.85 2.78 -13.08
C VAL A 84 -10.38 2.81 -13.20
N GLY A 85 -10.97 3.96 -12.91
CA GLY A 85 -12.42 4.16 -12.86
C GLY A 85 -13.07 3.77 -11.52
N LYS A 86 -12.32 3.17 -10.58
CA LYS A 86 -12.85 2.85 -9.25
C LYS A 86 -12.98 4.09 -8.38
N ARG A 87 -13.93 4.06 -7.45
CA ARG A 87 -14.09 5.09 -6.42
C ARG A 87 -12.84 5.13 -5.55
N VAL A 88 -12.32 6.32 -5.29
CA VAL A 88 -11.24 6.53 -4.33
C VAL A 88 -11.68 7.55 -3.28
N ARG A 89 -11.23 7.39 -2.04
CA ARG A 89 -11.46 8.33 -0.93
C ARG A 89 -10.17 8.58 -0.17
N TYR A 90 -9.86 9.84 0.08
CA TYR A 90 -8.83 10.27 1.00
C TYR A 90 -9.45 10.87 2.26
N GLN A 91 -8.92 10.53 3.43
CA GLN A 91 -9.37 11.01 4.73
C GLN A 91 -8.17 11.24 5.67
N GLU A 92 -8.08 12.44 6.26
CA GLU A 92 -7.07 12.74 7.28
C GLU A 92 -7.41 12.10 8.64
N GLN A 93 -6.38 11.69 9.40
CA GLN A 93 -6.53 11.08 10.72
C GLN A 93 -7.13 12.06 11.74
N MET A 94 -6.78 13.34 11.63
CA MET A 94 -7.52 14.44 12.25
C MET A 94 -8.36 15.03 11.12
N PRO A 95 -9.69 14.84 11.10
CA PRO A 95 -10.50 14.98 9.88
C PRO A 95 -10.74 16.46 9.53
N THR A 96 -9.67 17.14 9.10
CA THR A 96 -9.73 18.48 8.51
C THR A 96 -10.02 18.42 7.02
N LEU A 97 -9.76 17.28 6.38
CA LEU A 97 -10.08 17.02 4.97
C LEU A 97 -10.56 15.58 4.77
N GLU A 98 -11.72 15.45 4.14
CA GLU A 98 -12.22 14.20 3.56
C GLU A 98 -12.70 14.51 2.14
N VAL A 99 -12.16 13.78 1.17
CA VAL A 99 -12.45 14.00 -0.25
C VAL A 99 -12.51 12.66 -0.95
N ALA A 100 -13.34 12.57 -1.97
CA ALA A 100 -13.48 11.37 -2.76
C ALA A 100 -13.40 11.72 -4.24
N GLY A 101 -13.12 10.72 -5.07
CA GLY A 101 -12.94 10.92 -6.51
C GLY A 101 -13.07 9.61 -7.27
N VAL A 102 -12.61 9.66 -8.51
CA VAL A 102 -12.49 8.50 -9.39
C VAL A 102 -11.02 8.30 -9.74
N LEU A 103 -10.50 7.10 -9.51
CA LEU A 103 -9.11 6.78 -9.78
C LEU A 103 -8.84 6.85 -11.29
N ARG A 104 -7.83 7.62 -11.69
CA ARG A 104 -7.42 7.79 -13.07
C ARG A 104 -6.16 7.00 -13.41
N ASP A 105 -5.18 6.99 -12.51
CA ASP A 105 -3.96 6.20 -12.69
C ASP A 105 -3.27 5.92 -11.35
N LEU A 106 -2.43 4.88 -11.36
CA LEU A 106 -1.47 4.55 -10.33
C LEU A 106 -0.10 4.45 -10.99
N ARG A 107 0.85 5.24 -10.50
CA ARG A 107 2.22 5.26 -11.01
C ARG A 107 3.22 5.22 -9.87
N VAL A 108 4.36 4.59 -10.11
CA VAL A 108 5.50 4.65 -9.20
C VAL A 108 6.58 5.47 -9.88
N GLU A 109 7.01 6.55 -9.23
CA GLU A 109 8.14 7.36 -9.65
C GLU A 109 9.15 7.38 -8.49
N GLY A 110 10.37 6.90 -8.75
CA GLY A 110 11.33 6.61 -7.68
C GLY A 110 10.82 5.54 -6.71
N ASP A 111 10.78 5.85 -5.41
CA ASP A 111 10.25 4.99 -4.35
C ASP A 111 8.85 5.40 -3.87
N MET A 112 8.17 6.31 -4.58
CA MET A 112 6.84 6.81 -4.22
C MET A 112 5.74 6.22 -5.11
N LEU A 113 4.65 5.76 -4.50
CA LEU A 113 3.42 5.45 -5.22
C LEU A 113 2.55 6.72 -5.29
N HIS A 114 2.11 7.05 -6.48
CA HIS A 114 1.25 8.19 -6.77
C HIS A 114 -0.15 7.70 -7.12
N ILE A 115 -1.15 8.25 -6.44
CA ILE A 115 -2.57 8.05 -6.75
C ILE A 115 -3.04 9.28 -7.50
N ILE A 116 -3.35 9.11 -8.78
CA ILE A 116 -3.91 10.18 -9.61
C ILE A 116 -5.41 9.92 -9.72
N ALA A 117 -6.21 10.89 -9.32
CA ALA A 117 -7.66 10.79 -9.39
C ALA A 117 -8.30 12.11 -9.79
N ASP A 118 -9.50 12.00 -10.34
CA ASP A 118 -10.40 13.12 -10.55
C ASP A 118 -11.20 13.28 -9.25
N TRP A 119 -10.71 14.15 -8.37
CA TRP A 119 -11.30 14.39 -7.05
C TRP A 119 -12.52 15.30 -7.15
N GLU A 120 -13.50 15.05 -6.30
CA GLU A 120 -14.70 15.85 -6.14
C GLU A 120 -14.40 17.08 -5.28
N GLY A 121 -15.05 18.20 -5.61
CA GLY A 121 -14.91 19.45 -4.86
C GLY A 121 -13.74 20.33 -5.33
N GLU A 122 -13.81 21.60 -4.94
CA GLU A 122 -12.90 22.65 -5.40
C GLU A 122 -11.49 22.52 -4.79
N THR A 123 -11.34 21.80 -3.68
CA THR A 123 -10.11 21.76 -2.89
C THR A 123 -8.97 20.97 -3.54
N MET A 124 -9.28 19.94 -4.34
CA MET A 124 -8.26 19.10 -4.97
C MET A 124 -8.27 19.14 -6.50
N GLY A 125 -9.40 19.44 -7.16
CA GLY A 125 -9.46 19.55 -8.61
C GLY A 125 -9.18 18.25 -9.39
N GLN A 126 -9.26 18.34 -10.73
CA GLN A 126 -9.04 17.20 -11.63
C GLN A 126 -7.55 16.84 -11.75
N GLY A 127 -7.23 15.55 -11.79
CA GLY A 127 -5.86 15.05 -11.98
C GLY A 127 -4.91 15.25 -10.80
N CYS A 128 -5.43 15.53 -9.60
CA CYS A 128 -4.56 15.74 -8.43
C CYS A 128 -3.91 14.44 -7.98
N THR A 129 -2.63 14.56 -7.62
CA THR A 129 -1.80 13.43 -7.22
C THR A 129 -1.62 13.41 -5.71
N ILE A 130 -1.96 12.28 -5.09
CA ILE A 130 -1.60 12.00 -3.69
C ILE A 130 -0.36 11.12 -3.68
N ASN A 131 0.67 11.56 -2.95
CA ASN A 131 1.90 10.81 -2.76
C ASN A 131 1.77 9.87 -1.55
N ILE A 132 2.22 8.64 -1.71
CA ILE A 132 2.24 7.65 -0.64
C ILE A 132 3.67 7.47 -0.15
N ASP A 133 4.01 8.20 0.90
CA ASP A 133 5.33 8.14 1.55
C ASP A 133 5.44 6.94 2.53
N TYR A 134 4.34 6.22 2.75
CA TYR A 134 4.27 5.08 3.65
C TYR A 134 3.34 3.99 3.11
N LEU A 135 3.90 2.90 2.58
CA LEU A 135 3.10 1.83 1.99
C LEU A 135 2.58 0.84 3.05
N ASN A 136 1.63 1.29 3.87
CA ASN A 136 0.81 0.39 4.68
C ASN A 136 -0.47 0.06 3.93
N LEU A 137 -0.40 -1.06 3.22
CA LEU A 137 -1.45 -1.59 2.35
C LEU A 137 -2.31 -2.59 3.12
N ASP A 138 -3.57 -2.24 3.29
CA ASP A 138 -4.62 -3.14 3.74
C ASP A 138 -5.53 -3.46 2.55
N ILE A 139 -5.39 -4.66 2.00
CA ILE A 139 -6.19 -5.12 0.85
C ILE A 139 -7.25 -6.07 1.40
N THR A 140 -8.50 -5.77 1.07
CA THR A 140 -9.68 -6.58 1.32
C THR A 140 -10.39 -6.89 -0.01
N PRO A 141 -11.33 -7.86 -0.07
CA PRO A 141 -12.12 -8.07 -1.28
C PRO A 141 -12.94 -6.84 -1.73
N ALA A 142 -13.21 -5.89 -0.81
CA ALA A 142 -14.01 -4.70 -1.07
C ALA A 142 -13.18 -3.44 -1.29
N SER A 143 -11.90 -3.42 -0.92
CA SER A 143 -11.10 -2.21 -0.99
C SER A 143 -9.60 -2.44 -0.85
N ILE A 144 -8.83 -1.50 -1.37
CA ILE A 144 -7.40 -1.35 -1.13
C ILE A 144 -7.22 -0.05 -0.33
N THR A 145 -6.79 -0.15 0.92
CA THR A 145 -6.52 0.99 1.78
C THR A 145 -5.03 1.18 1.95
N MET A 146 -4.58 2.41 1.81
CA MET A 146 -3.18 2.82 1.93
C MET A 146 -3.11 3.92 2.97
N SER A 147 -2.24 3.80 3.96
CA SER A 147 -1.93 4.94 4.82
C SER A 147 -1.07 5.92 4.03
N ILE A 148 -1.25 7.22 4.24
CA ILE A 148 -0.40 8.24 3.62
C ILE A 148 0.07 9.23 4.67
N SER A 149 1.28 9.76 4.50
CA SER A 149 1.60 11.08 5.06
C SER A 149 0.77 12.05 4.24
N GLY A 150 -0.25 12.67 4.83
CA GLY A 150 -1.31 13.33 4.07
C GLY A 150 -0.87 14.60 3.34
N LEU A 151 -1.86 15.31 2.81
CA LEU A 151 -1.66 16.58 2.11
C LEU A 151 -1.31 17.69 3.13
N GLY A 152 -0.02 17.80 3.47
CA GLY A 152 0.49 18.78 4.44
C GLY A 152 1.00 18.12 5.72
N SER A 153 0.52 18.59 6.88
CA SER A 153 1.08 18.20 8.19
C SER A 153 0.41 16.98 8.84
N PHE A 154 -0.68 16.47 8.27
CA PHE A 154 -1.50 15.42 8.91
C PHE A 154 -1.40 14.11 8.15
N ALA A 155 -1.22 12.99 8.85
CA ALA A 155 -1.34 11.68 8.24
C ALA A 155 -2.80 11.41 7.83
N GLY A 156 -3.00 10.58 6.81
CA GLY A 156 -4.31 10.17 6.35
C GLY A 156 -4.35 8.75 5.82
N ILE A 157 -5.49 8.39 5.25
CA ILE A 157 -5.73 7.11 4.59
C ILE A 157 -6.35 7.37 3.23
N THR A 158 -5.90 6.64 2.21
CA THR A 158 -6.55 6.60 0.91
C THR A 158 -7.12 5.20 0.67
N THR A 159 -8.39 5.11 0.35
CA THR A 159 -9.10 3.85 0.08
C THR A 159 -9.57 3.85 -1.37
N ILE A 160 -9.15 2.85 -2.15
CA ILE A 160 -9.72 2.52 -3.47
C ILE A 160 -10.77 1.44 -3.23
N PHE A 161 -12.02 1.68 -3.60
CA PHE A 161 -13.11 0.72 -3.44
C PHE A 161 -13.19 -0.19 -4.65
N LEU A 162 -13.18 -1.50 -4.41
CA LEU A 162 -13.37 -2.52 -5.42
C LEU A 162 -14.88 -2.77 -5.56
N ASP A 163 -15.35 -3.03 -6.79
CA ASP A 163 -16.75 -3.39 -6.98
C ASP A 163 -17.02 -4.66 -6.17
N GLN A 164 -18.09 -4.65 -5.37
CA GLN A 164 -18.55 -5.89 -4.75
C GLN A 164 -18.86 -6.87 -5.88
N ILE A 165 -18.10 -7.97 -5.94
CA ILE A 165 -18.44 -9.10 -6.79
C ILE A 165 -19.80 -9.56 -6.28
N ARG A 166 -20.87 -9.22 -7.01
CA ARG A 166 -22.19 -9.82 -6.78
C ARG A 166 -22.01 -11.30 -7.08
N SER A 167 -21.82 -12.10 -6.02
CA SER A 167 -21.96 -13.54 -6.10
C SER A 167 -23.37 -13.82 -6.62
N ARG A 168 -23.47 -14.23 -7.88
CA ARG A 168 -24.70 -14.80 -8.44
C ARG A 168 -24.93 -16.18 -7.84
#